data_AF-A0A971A9K6-F1
#
_entry.id   AF-A0A971A9K6-F1
#
_cell.length_a   1.000
_cell.length_b   1.000
_cell.length_c   1.000
_cell.angle_alpha   90.00
_cell.angle_beta   90.00
_cell.angle_gamma   90.00
#
_symmetry.space_group_name_H-M   'P 1'
#
loop_
_entity.id
_entity.type
_entity.pdbx_description
1 polymer ?
#
loop_
_entity_poly.entity_id
_entity_poly.type
_entity_poly.pdbx_seq_one_letter_code
_entity_poly.pdbx_strand_id
1 'polypeptide(L)'
;LPHGGQSHRTFDKALQKGKDFDTTLERSLYFNQFDGFTSRSRKGVGKTSKYFERLGIKEFTNLITCSDNYNPELYPDTKASCSEEFVPTWICASPSFEGLRISLSESSRLHYGTKPPDFYSMGIGLVKLENDKADIDVTLCPGLNVVIGGSSSGKTLFVDSIYRKINKDYNECNYADYSVKDLYVENPSGCTPHYINQNFIVSILQSKDKGINDIELISKVFPEDDETTTYIQKTLSEFKKLLDRLMTCVKKIESYQHELRSISTLNELIIAEPAPKNVIECLCPSDREFNLLQLSEVDHMTYRETLKEIAECVKANPLGNNIDESIRIVIKEMDRLLFISKINIRISETLLSNKEKAEEELESETEANKQKSRMRARLLSTVLKYFSELRTYQDTLNKLMAINAKYKTKKVKVLDHMLQIENSFELKEDMFRNAINDLLKRDNRVDALSNMQPEDIFECNYSERPKVKGYEDFSSKIFAKVNGSNKKKYVITTKDGHDFDSLSPGWKSAIILDLILGYDKDIAPIIIDQPEDNLATAYMNHDLITRIKGAKVKKQVILVSHNATIPILGDAQNVIVCENRSEKIFIRSAPLEGKIDGELILDKVAEMTDGGKPSIKKRIKKYNLKSYRGS
;
A
#
# COMPACT_ATOMS: atom_id res chain seq x y z
N LEU A 1 20.13 -43.60 17.75
CA LEU A 1 19.05 -43.50 16.74
C LEU A 1 18.70 -44.91 16.27
N PRO A 2 17.44 -45.38 16.39
CA PRO A 2 17.03 -46.68 15.87
C PRO A 2 16.96 -46.66 14.33
N HIS A 3 17.28 -47.79 13.69
CA HIS A 3 17.21 -47.90 12.23
C HIS A 3 15.79 -48.30 11.79
N GLY A 4 15.11 -47.42 11.03
CA GLY A 4 13.73 -47.61 10.58
C GLY A 4 13.50 -48.74 9.56
N GLY A 5 14.56 -49.40 9.09
CA GLY A 5 14.48 -50.54 8.17
C GLY A 5 14.36 -51.92 8.85
N GLN A 6 14.47 -52.00 10.19
CA GLN A 6 14.30 -53.27 10.89
C GLN A 6 12.82 -53.65 10.97
N SER A 7 12.48 -54.89 10.58
CA SER A 7 11.10 -55.37 10.63
C SER A 7 10.55 -55.31 12.06
N HIS A 8 9.34 -54.75 12.25
CA HIS A 8 8.63 -54.67 13.54
C HIS A 8 8.68 -55.97 14.37
N ARG A 9 8.64 -57.11 13.68
CA ARG A 9 8.73 -58.47 14.25
C ARG A 9 9.99 -58.73 15.08
N THR A 10 11.04 -57.95 14.90
CA THR A 10 12.31 -58.07 15.65
C THR A 10 12.26 -57.27 16.95
N PHE A 11 11.53 -56.15 16.99
CA PHE A 11 11.35 -55.34 18.19
C PHE A 11 10.28 -55.92 19.14
N ASP A 12 9.20 -56.50 18.60
CA ASP A 12 8.17 -57.17 19.41
C ASP A 12 8.73 -58.38 20.18
N LYS A 13 9.77 -59.04 19.65
CA LYS A 13 10.47 -60.15 20.31
C LYS A 13 11.46 -59.70 21.39
N ALA A 14 11.88 -58.44 21.39
CA ALA A 14 12.78 -57.87 22.38
C ALA A 14 12.02 -57.35 23.62
N LEU A 15 10.69 -57.28 23.57
CA LEU A 15 9.84 -56.79 24.66
C LEU A 15 9.27 -57.92 25.52
N GLN A 16 9.06 -57.63 26.81
CA GLN A 16 8.41 -58.56 27.75
C GLN A 16 6.99 -58.91 27.28
N LYS A 17 6.60 -60.19 27.37
CA LYS A 17 5.25 -60.67 27.05
C LYS A 17 4.18 -59.79 27.73
N GLY A 18 3.28 -59.22 26.92
CA GLY A 18 2.15 -58.41 27.39
C GLY A 18 2.33 -56.88 27.28
N LYS A 19 3.44 -56.39 26.74
CA LYS A 19 3.62 -54.95 26.43
C LYS A 19 3.54 -54.71 24.93
N ASP A 20 2.76 -53.71 24.53
CA ASP A 20 2.69 -53.23 23.16
C ASP A 20 3.91 -52.34 22.85
N PHE A 21 4.51 -52.51 21.67
CA PHE A 21 5.69 -51.79 21.24
C PHE A 21 5.41 -50.29 21.13
N ASP A 22 4.24 -49.92 20.59
CA ASP A 22 3.85 -48.51 20.43
C ASP A 22 3.80 -47.80 21.80
N THR A 23 3.26 -48.47 22.83
CA THR A 23 3.20 -47.90 24.20
C THR A 23 4.58 -47.78 24.85
N THR A 24 5.51 -48.67 24.48
CA THR A 24 6.88 -48.66 25.01
C THR A 24 7.73 -47.62 24.29
N LEU A 25 7.57 -47.46 22.97
CA LEU A 25 8.21 -46.43 22.15
C LEU A 25 7.77 -45.03 22.61
N GLU A 26 6.47 -44.81 22.81
CA GLU A 26 5.91 -43.56 23.37
C GLU A 26 6.54 -43.24 24.73
N ARG A 27 6.66 -44.23 25.61
CA ARG A 27 7.34 -44.06 26.92
C ARG A 27 8.82 -43.75 26.74
N SER A 28 9.52 -44.46 25.87
CA SER A 28 10.95 -44.25 25.62
C SER A 28 11.23 -42.86 25.05
N LEU A 29 10.41 -42.37 24.13
CA LEU A 29 10.47 -40.99 23.62
C LEU A 29 10.16 -39.98 24.72
N TYR A 30 9.14 -40.23 25.54
CA TYR A 30 8.80 -39.38 26.69
C TYR A 30 9.93 -39.31 27.75
N PHE A 31 10.69 -40.39 27.92
CA PHE A 31 11.87 -40.44 28.78
C PHE A 31 13.17 -40.00 28.07
N ASN A 32 13.09 -39.42 26.86
CA ASN A 32 14.23 -39.00 26.04
C ASN A 32 15.28 -40.12 25.82
N GLN A 33 14.86 -41.37 25.66
CA GLN A 33 15.78 -42.47 25.36
C GLN A 33 16.28 -42.45 23.91
N PHE A 34 15.56 -41.79 22.99
CA PHE A 34 15.94 -41.65 21.60
C PHE A 34 15.60 -40.25 21.07
N ASP A 35 16.55 -39.57 20.43
CA ASP A 35 16.33 -38.24 19.83
C ASP A 35 15.75 -38.31 18.40
N GLY A 36 15.92 -39.43 17.69
CA GLY A 36 15.54 -39.55 16.28
C GLY A 36 15.77 -40.94 15.69
N PHE A 37 15.46 -41.11 14.41
CA PHE A 37 15.55 -42.36 13.66
C PHE A 37 16.48 -42.27 12.45
N THR A 38 16.99 -43.40 11.97
CA THR A 38 17.83 -43.45 10.75
C THR A 38 17.21 -44.30 9.64
N SER A 39 17.41 -43.88 8.40
CA SER A 39 17.10 -44.66 7.17
C SER A 39 18.26 -44.58 6.18
N ARG A 40 18.34 -45.50 5.23
CA ARG A 40 19.35 -45.44 4.15
C ARG A 40 18.90 -44.53 2.99
N SER A 41 17.60 -44.52 2.70
CA SER A 41 17.04 -43.82 1.53
C SER A 41 15.83 -42.97 1.92
N ARG A 42 15.35 -42.15 0.97
CA ARG A 42 14.08 -41.41 1.10
C ARG A 42 12.84 -42.31 1.03
N LYS A 43 13.01 -43.56 0.62
CA LYS A 43 11.91 -44.48 0.37
C LYS A 43 11.28 -44.87 1.71
N GLY A 44 10.05 -44.43 1.93
CA GLY A 44 9.36 -44.63 3.20
C GLY A 44 9.39 -43.44 4.16
N VAL A 45 10.15 -42.35 3.91
CA VAL A 45 10.12 -41.13 4.76
C VAL A 45 8.68 -40.64 4.96
N GLY A 46 7.88 -40.59 3.88
CA GLY A 46 6.46 -40.23 3.96
C GLY A 46 5.59 -41.25 4.70
N LYS A 47 5.91 -42.55 4.64
CA LYS A 47 5.19 -43.59 5.41
C LYS A 47 5.53 -43.50 6.90
N THR A 48 6.81 -43.30 7.23
CA THR A 48 7.30 -43.12 8.59
C THR A 48 6.76 -41.83 9.20
N SER A 49 6.71 -40.73 8.44
CA SER A 49 6.11 -39.47 8.88
C SER A 49 4.63 -39.64 9.21
N LYS A 50 3.85 -40.32 8.35
CA LYS A 50 2.44 -40.66 8.63
C LYS A 50 2.28 -41.60 9.83
N TYR A 51 3.23 -42.51 10.05
CA TYR A 51 3.24 -43.37 11.23
C TYR A 51 3.53 -42.58 12.52
N PHE A 52 4.49 -41.65 12.50
CA PHE A 52 4.74 -40.74 13.62
C PHE A 52 3.57 -39.81 13.89
N GLU A 53 2.84 -39.39 12.84
CA GLU A 53 1.61 -38.61 12.97
C GLU A 53 0.51 -39.42 13.66
N ARG A 54 0.32 -40.69 13.26
CA ARG A 54 -0.62 -41.61 13.91
C ARG A 54 -0.29 -41.85 15.39
N LEU A 55 0.99 -41.86 15.75
CA LEU A 55 1.47 -42.01 17.13
C LEU A 55 1.50 -40.68 17.90
N GLY A 56 1.23 -39.54 17.27
CA GLY A 56 1.29 -38.23 17.91
C GLY A 56 2.72 -37.78 18.29
N ILE A 57 3.76 -38.35 17.67
CA ILE A 57 5.17 -38.07 17.99
C ILE A 57 5.92 -37.29 16.90
N LYS A 58 5.24 -36.98 15.77
CA LYS A 58 5.82 -36.33 14.59
C LYS A 58 6.53 -35.00 14.89
N GLU A 59 6.04 -34.26 15.88
CA GLU A 59 6.62 -32.96 16.26
C GLU A 59 7.89 -33.08 17.12
N PHE A 60 8.17 -34.27 17.68
CA PHE A 60 9.27 -34.45 18.64
C PHE A 60 10.46 -35.23 18.07
N THR A 61 10.26 -35.92 16.94
CA THR A 61 11.28 -36.83 16.41
C THR A 61 11.28 -36.84 14.90
N ASN A 62 12.49 -36.79 14.34
CA ASN A 62 12.73 -36.80 12.92
C ASN A 62 13.65 -37.94 12.51
N LEU A 63 13.70 -38.14 11.21
CA LEU A 63 14.50 -39.17 10.56
C LEU A 63 15.69 -38.52 9.87
N ILE A 64 16.86 -39.14 9.91
CA ILE A 64 18.03 -38.72 9.11
C ILE A 64 18.52 -39.89 8.26
N THR A 65 19.24 -39.59 7.20
CA THR A 65 19.81 -40.63 6.35
C THR A 65 21.20 -41.04 6.84
N CYS A 66 21.42 -42.32 7.09
CA CYS A 66 22.71 -42.88 7.48
C CYS A 66 22.97 -44.19 6.72
N SER A 67 24.25 -44.50 6.50
CA SER A 67 24.68 -45.82 6.04
C SER A 67 25.00 -46.72 7.23
N ASP A 68 24.74 -48.02 7.09
CA ASP A 68 25.19 -49.08 7.99
C ASP A 68 26.67 -49.44 7.80
N ASN A 69 27.39 -48.68 6.97
CA ASN A 69 28.82 -48.83 6.79
C ASN A 69 29.62 -48.15 7.90
N TYR A 70 30.38 -48.97 8.62
CA TYR A 70 31.27 -48.55 9.72
C TYR A 70 32.69 -48.18 9.26
N ASN A 71 33.01 -48.28 7.96
CA ASN A 71 34.29 -47.84 7.41
C ASN A 71 34.16 -46.42 6.83
N PRO A 72 34.81 -45.39 7.43
CA PRO A 72 34.77 -44.03 6.93
C PRO A 72 35.28 -43.86 5.49
N GLU A 73 36.25 -44.66 5.05
CA GLU A 73 36.84 -44.56 3.70
C GLU A 73 35.88 -45.01 2.59
N LEU A 74 34.90 -45.84 2.94
CA LEU A 74 33.91 -46.42 2.03
C LEU A 74 32.51 -45.83 2.26
N TYR A 75 32.37 -44.84 3.14
CA TYR A 75 31.09 -44.20 3.43
C TYR A 75 30.69 -43.28 2.26
N PRO A 76 29.43 -43.32 1.77
CA PRO A 76 28.25 -43.98 2.32
C PRO A 76 27.92 -45.38 1.72
N ASP A 77 28.80 -45.98 0.95
CA ASP A 77 28.55 -47.24 0.24
C ASP A 77 28.32 -48.43 1.19
N THR A 78 27.56 -49.45 0.76
CA THR A 78 27.31 -50.67 1.55
C THR A 78 28.26 -51.80 1.24
N LYS A 79 28.34 -52.76 2.17
CA LYS A 79 28.90 -54.10 1.92
C LYS A 79 28.09 -54.96 0.92
N ALA A 80 26.80 -54.66 0.71
CA ALA A 80 25.91 -55.41 -0.19
C ALA A 80 25.77 -54.72 -1.57
N SER A 81 25.76 -55.52 -2.64
CA SER A 81 25.71 -55.08 -4.05
C SER A 81 24.31 -54.63 -4.54
N CYS A 82 23.26 -54.80 -3.74
CA CYS A 82 21.88 -54.44 -4.08
C CYS A 82 21.25 -53.48 -3.06
N SER A 83 22.01 -52.54 -2.49
CA SER A 83 21.43 -51.56 -1.56
C SER A 83 20.81 -50.38 -2.30
N GLU A 84 19.84 -49.74 -1.64
CA GLU A 84 19.21 -48.52 -2.16
C GLU A 84 20.19 -47.36 -2.20
N GLU A 85 20.00 -46.46 -3.18
CA GLU A 85 20.79 -45.25 -3.36
C GLU A 85 20.77 -44.39 -2.08
N PHE A 86 21.96 -44.01 -1.61
CA PHE A 86 22.11 -43.15 -0.46
C PHE A 86 21.78 -41.71 -0.84
N VAL A 87 20.84 -41.11 -0.13
CA VAL A 87 20.51 -39.69 -0.31
C VAL A 87 20.93 -38.95 0.95
N PRO A 88 21.85 -37.95 0.89
CA PRO A 88 22.26 -37.24 2.09
C PRO A 88 21.14 -36.40 2.70
N THR A 89 21.21 -36.23 4.02
CA THR A 89 20.47 -35.22 4.77
C THR A 89 21.40 -34.06 5.07
N TRP A 90 21.08 -32.89 4.55
CA TRP A 90 21.68 -31.62 4.94
C TRP A 90 20.99 -31.11 6.19
N ILE A 91 21.79 -30.69 7.17
CA ILE A 91 21.31 -30.25 8.48
C ILE A 91 21.67 -28.78 8.65
N CYS A 92 20.67 -27.93 8.83
CA CYS A 92 20.82 -26.50 9.06
C CYS A 92 21.16 -26.21 10.53
N ALA A 93 22.35 -26.62 10.95
CA ALA A 93 22.87 -26.38 12.30
C ALA A 93 24.41 -26.34 12.28
N SER A 94 24.98 -25.84 13.37
CA SER A 94 26.41 -25.94 13.64
C SER A 94 26.84 -27.42 13.67
N PRO A 95 28.07 -27.76 13.21
CA PRO A 95 28.58 -29.14 13.22
C PRO A 95 28.95 -29.59 14.64
N SER A 96 27.95 -29.68 15.52
CA SER A 96 28.06 -30.03 16.93
C SER A 96 27.02 -31.09 17.31
N PHE A 97 27.26 -31.79 18.42
CA PHE A 97 26.30 -32.75 18.95
C PHE A 97 24.94 -32.10 19.25
N GLU A 98 24.96 -30.89 19.84
CA GLU A 98 23.73 -30.13 20.12
C GLU A 98 23.00 -29.71 18.84
N GLY A 99 23.75 -29.33 17.79
CA GLY A 99 23.17 -29.01 16.49
C GLY A 99 22.43 -30.20 15.87
N LEU A 100 23.02 -31.39 15.93
CA LEU A 100 22.36 -32.63 15.52
C LEU A 100 21.13 -32.93 16.39
N ARG A 101 21.27 -32.87 17.72
CA ARG A 101 20.20 -33.19 18.68
C ARG A 101 18.97 -32.31 18.48
N ILE A 102 19.15 -30.99 18.37
CA ILE A 102 18.04 -30.04 18.13
C ILE A 102 17.40 -30.28 16.76
N SER A 103 18.20 -30.55 15.74
CA SER A 103 17.68 -30.81 14.38
C SER A 103 16.81 -32.06 14.30
N LEU A 104 17.03 -33.05 15.17
CA LEU A 104 16.17 -34.22 15.26
C LEU A 104 14.80 -33.92 15.88
N SER A 105 14.69 -32.87 16.68
CA SER A 105 13.40 -32.37 17.19
C SER A 105 12.70 -31.35 16.28
N GLU A 106 13.36 -30.87 15.23
CA GLU A 106 12.79 -29.81 14.36
C GLU A 106 13.01 -30.11 12.88
N SER A 107 11.94 -30.58 12.23
CA SER A 107 11.97 -31.05 10.84
C SER A 107 12.40 -29.97 9.84
N SER A 108 12.17 -28.69 10.15
CA SER A 108 12.52 -27.57 9.27
C SER A 108 14.04 -27.36 9.12
N ARG A 109 14.87 -28.01 9.96
CA ARG A 109 16.33 -28.01 9.82
C ARG A 109 16.87 -29.09 8.87
N LEU A 110 16.03 -30.04 8.42
CA LEU A 110 16.48 -31.24 7.69
C LEU A 110 16.07 -31.19 6.21
N HIS A 111 17.06 -31.22 5.32
CA HIS A 111 16.87 -31.24 3.88
C HIS A 111 17.46 -32.49 3.25
N TYR A 112 16.62 -33.36 2.74
CA TYR A 112 17.07 -34.56 2.03
C TYR A 112 17.38 -34.17 0.60
N GLY A 113 18.61 -34.40 0.12
CA GLY A 113 19.12 -33.75 -1.09
C GLY A 113 20.51 -34.25 -1.47
N THR A 114 20.78 -34.47 -2.75
CA THR A 114 22.17 -34.58 -3.24
C THR A 114 22.84 -33.21 -3.29
N LYS A 115 22.06 -32.14 -3.45
CA LYS A 115 22.50 -30.75 -3.38
C LYS A 115 22.10 -30.11 -2.04
N PRO A 116 22.94 -29.22 -1.49
CA PRO A 116 22.55 -28.43 -0.32
C PRO A 116 21.36 -27.53 -0.66
N PRO A 117 20.52 -27.20 0.32
CA PRO A 117 19.49 -26.18 0.15
C PRO A 117 20.12 -24.81 -0.11
N ASP A 118 19.62 -24.10 -1.10
CA ASP A 118 20.03 -22.72 -1.40
C ASP A 118 19.27 -21.76 -0.48
N PHE A 119 19.95 -21.20 0.51
CA PHE A 119 19.43 -20.11 1.34
C PHE A 119 20.13 -18.81 0.98
N TYR A 120 19.43 -17.90 0.31
CA TYR A 120 19.95 -16.57 0.01
C TYR A 120 19.08 -15.52 0.69
N SER A 121 19.55 -14.97 1.81
CA SER A 121 19.08 -13.69 2.31
C SER A 121 20.28 -12.89 2.80
N MET A 122 20.71 -11.90 2.03
CA MET A 122 21.63 -10.88 2.54
C MET A 122 20.84 -9.95 3.48
N GLY A 123 21.40 -9.67 4.63
CA GLY A 123 20.79 -8.81 5.64
C GLY A 123 21.85 -8.12 6.49
N ILE A 124 21.47 -7.69 7.69
CA ILE A 124 22.37 -7.09 8.66
C ILE A 124 23.28 -8.20 9.22
N GLY A 125 24.59 -7.96 9.26
CA GLY A 125 25.61 -8.92 9.67
C GLY A 125 26.11 -8.65 11.08
N LEU A 126 27.25 -7.99 11.20
CA LEU A 126 27.91 -7.69 12.47
C LEU A 126 27.44 -6.37 13.09
N VAL A 127 27.20 -6.36 14.39
CA VAL A 127 26.87 -5.17 15.19
C VAL A 127 27.81 -5.07 16.39
N LYS A 128 28.54 -3.97 16.50
CA LYS A 128 29.54 -3.75 17.57
C LYS A 128 29.45 -2.37 18.20
N LEU A 129 29.58 -2.32 19.53
CA LEU A 129 29.73 -1.10 20.31
C LEU A 129 30.42 -1.44 21.63
N GLU A 130 31.43 -0.68 22.03
CA GLU A 130 32.06 -0.82 23.33
C GLU A 130 32.27 0.55 23.96
N ASN A 131 31.65 0.77 25.12
CA ASN A 131 31.82 1.96 25.95
C ASN A 131 31.52 1.64 27.43
N ASP A 132 31.47 2.68 28.28
CA ASP A 132 31.25 2.52 29.72
C ASP A 132 29.85 1.99 30.07
N LYS A 133 28.85 2.18 29.20
CA LYS A 133 27.45 1.82 29.45
C LYS A 133 26.97 0.60 28.66
N ALA A 134 27.62 0.26 27.56
CA ALA A 134 27.24 -0.82 26.67
C ALA A 134 28.45 -1.54 26.09
N ASP A 135 28.35 -2.86 26.03
CA ASP A 135 29.25 -3.75 25.33
C ASP A 135 28.40 -4.71 24.47
N ILE A 136 28.40 -4.45 23.16
CA ILE A 136 27.62 -5.13 22.14
C ILE A 136 28.61 -5.80 21.19
N ASP A 137 28.50 -7.13 21.09
CA ASP A 137 29.20 -7.92 20.08
C ASP A 137 28.22 -8.99 19.59
N VAL A 138 27.55 -8.67 18.49
CA VAL A 138 26.46 -9.50 17.94
C VAL A 138 26.71 -9.76 16.47
N THR A 139 26.72 -11.04 16.12
CA THR A 139 26.68 -11.50 14.73
C THR A 139 25.27 -11.97 14.43
N LEU A 140 24.55 -11.26 13.57
CA LEU A 140 23.23 -11.63 13.09
C LEU A 140 23.36 -12.63 11.93
N CYS A 141 22.36 -13.51 11.81
CA CYS A 141 22.32 -14.53 10.76
C CYS A 141 21.13 -14.31 9.82
N PRO A 142 21.16 -14.85 8.60
CA PRO A 142 19.95 -15.10 7.80
C PRO A 142 18.86 -15.80 8.60
N GLY A 143 17.60 -15.54 8.28
CA GLY A 143 16.45 -16.12 8.98
C GLY A 143 16.10 -15.40 10.29
N LEU A 144 15.76 -16.16 11.33
CA LEU A 144 15.20 -15.65 12.58
C LEU A 144 16.29 -15.40 13.63
N ASN A 145 16.41 -14.13 14.02
CA ASN A 145 17.24 -13.64 15.11
C ASN A 145 16.31 -13.20 16.23
N VAL A 146 16.38 -13.83 17.41
CA VAL A 146 15.50 -13.47 18.53
C VAL A 146 16.28 -12.81 19.65
N VAL A 147 15.88 -11.61 20.01
CA VAL A 147 16.46 -10.81 21.10
C VAL A 147 15.66 -11.07 22.38
N ILE A 148 16.34 -11.63 23.39
CA ILE A 148 15.77 -11.98 24.69
C ILE A 148 16.59 -11.36 25.82
N GLY A 149 15.99 -11.22 27.00
CA GLY A 149 16.63 -10.68 28.18
C GLY A 149 15.61 -10.18 29.20
N GLY A 150 16.06 -9.91 30.42
CA GLY A 150 15.21 -9.39 31.50
C GLY A 150 14.66 -7.98 31.23
N SER A 151 13.85 -7.46 32.16
CA SER A 151 13.43 -6.06 32.13
C SER A 151 14.65 -5.13 32.17
N SER A 152 14.61 -4.05 31.38
CA SER A 152 15.71 -3.05 31.32
C SER A 152 17.09 -3.60 30.94
N SER A 153 17.13 -4.71 30.19
CA SER A 153 18.37 -5.33 29.70
C SER A 153 18.93 -4.72 28.40
N GLY A 154 18.20 -3.80 27.76
CA GLY A 154 18.65 -3.17 26.51
C GLY A 154 18.10 -3.79 25.22
N LYS A 155 17.01 -4.57 25.27
CA LYS A 155 16.42 -5.20 24.09
C LYS A 155 15.95 -4.19 23.02
N THR A 156 15.07 -3.26 23.39
CA THR A 156 14.61 -2.18 22.49
C THR A 156 15.75 -1.26 22.08
N LEU A 157 16.66 -0.94 23.02
CA LEU A 157 17.89 -0.19 22.73
C LEU A 157 18.66 -0.81 21.57
N PHE A 158 18.88 -2.13 21.58
CA PHE A 158 19.66 -2.82 20.55
C PHE A 158 19.06 -2.67 19.15
N VAL A 159 17.77 -2.99 19.00
CA VAL A 159 17.11 -2.97 17.69
C VAL A 159 16.86 -1.54 17.18
N ASP A 160 16.50 -0.61 18.07
CA ASP A 160 16.33 0.80 17.75
C ASP A 160 17.65 1.43 17.29
N SER A 161 18.75 1.09 17.97
CA SER A 161 20.09 1.56 17.62
C SER A 161 20.53 1.10 16.23
N ILE A 162 20.26 -0.17 15.88
CA ILE A 162 20.54 -0.71 14.55
C ILE A 162 19.75 0.05 13.48
N TYR A 163 18.44 0.19 13.68
CA TYR A 163 17.56 0.86 12.72
C TYR A 163 17.99 2.32 12.49
N ARG A 164 18.24 3.07 13.57
CA ARG A 164 18.68 4.47 13.51
C ARG A 164 20.05 4.62 12.84
N LYS A 165 21.00 3.72 13.13
CA LYS A 165 22.33 3.75 12.50
C LYS A 165 22.25 3.56 10.99
N ILE A 166 21.41 2.64 10.51
CA ILE A 166 21.23 2.38 9.08
C ILE A 166 20.53 3.56 8.39
N ASN A 167 19.48 4.12 9.01
CA ASN A 167 18.72 5.25 8.44
C ASN A 167 19.38 6.62 8.63
N LYS A 168 20.43 6.70 9.45
CA LYS A 168 21.09 7.97 9.84
C LYS A 168 20.12 8.98 10.48
N ASP A 169 19.07 8.48 11.14
CA ASP A 169 18.08 9.29 11.85
C ASP A 169 18.24 9.14 13.37
N TYR A 170 18.67 10.21 14.02
CA TYR A 170 18.90 10.26 15.46
C TYR A 170 17.97 11.26 16.17
N ASN A 171 16.96 11.77 15.47
CA ASN A 171 15.98 12.68 16.07
C ASN A 171 15.18 11.92 17.14
N GLU A 172 14.95 12.56 18.30
CA GLU A 172 14.18 11.98 19.42
C GLU A 172 14.71 10.61 19.91
N CYS A 173 16.04 10.40 19.89
CA CYS A 173 16.63 9.17 20.39
C CYS A 173 16.61 9.12 21.93
N ASN A 174 15.73 8.29 22.49
CA ASN A 174 15.63 8.02 23.94
C ASN A 174 16.90 7.40 24.54
N TYR A 175 17.84 6.97 23.70
CA TYR A 175 19.04 6.25 24.09
C TYR A 175 20.34 6.98 23.73
N ALA A 176 20.28 8.30 23.50
CA ALA A 176 21.45 9.11 23.17
C ALA A 176 22.61 8.92 24.17
N ASP A 177 22.27 8.69 25.44
CA ASP A 177 23.19 8.44 26.55
C ASP A 177 24.09 7.21 26.40
N TYR A 178 23.74 6.27 25.51
CA TYR A 178 24.51 5.05 25.21
C TYR A 178 25.47 5.20 24.02
N SER A 179 25.64 6.41 23.49
CA SER A 179 26.49 6.71 22.34
C SER A 179 26.13 5.89 21.09
N VAL A 180 24.83 5.76 20.81
CA VAL A 180 24.28 5.01 19.67
C VAL A 180 24.90 5.39 18.31
N LYS A 181 25.41 6.63 18.18
CA LYS A 181 26.10 7.11 16.98
C LYS A 181 27.37 6.33 16.66
N ASP A 182 28.05 5.81 17.69
CA ASP A 182 29.32 5.09 17.57
C ASP A 182 29.12 3.60 17.25
N LEU A 183 27.87 3.12 17.22
CA LEU A 183 27.53 1.75 16.85
C LEU A 183 28.07 1.44 15.45
N TYR A 184 28.86 0.37 15.33
CA TYR A 184 29.25 -0.21 14.06
C TYR A 184 28.18 -1.21 13.63
N VAL A 185 27.66 -1.07 12.41
CA VAL A 185 26.69 -1.98 11.80
C VAL A 185 27.19 -2.34 10.41
N GLU A 186 27.48 -3.62 10.21
CA GLU A 186 27.77 -4.17 8.89
C GLU A 186 26.44 -4.48 8.18
N ASN A 187 26.17 -3.77 7.08
CA ASN A 187 25.00 -4.01 6.24
C ASN A 187 25.46 -4.31 4.79
N PRO A 188 25.89 -5.54 4.48
CA PRO A 188 26.33 -5.91 3.14
C PRO A 188 25.22 -5.78 2.09
N SER A 189 23.97 -5.93 2.50
CA SER A 189 22.81 -5.83 1.60
C SER A 189 22.54 -4.40 1.13
N GLY A 190 22.96 -3.39 1.89
CA GLY A 190 22.56 -2.00 1.69
C GLY A 190 21.06 -1.73 1.88
N CYS A 191 20.26 -2.75 2.20
CA CYS A 191 18.82 -2.62 2.39
C CYS A 191 18.52 -1.88 3.68
N THR A 192 17.50 -1.01 3.64
CA THR A 192 16.91 -0.43 4.84
C THR A 192 15.95 -1.44 5.46
N PRO A 193 16.11 -1.81 6.73
CA PRO A 193 15.18 -2.71 7.40
C PRO A 193 13.84 -2.01 7.69
N HIS A 194 12.74 -2.77 7.63
CA HIS A 194 11.45 -2.32 8.15
C HIS A 194 11.45 -2.45 9.67
N TYR A 195 11.02 -1.43 10.40
CA TYR A 195 10.96 -1.47 11.86
C TYR A 195 9.55 -1.24 12.38
N ILE A 196 9.05 -2.22 13.13
CA ILE A 196 7.79 -2.18 13.87
C ILE A 196 8.15 -2.06 15.35
N ASN A 197 8.08 -0.85 15.91
CA ASN A 197 8.35 -0.65 17.32
C ASN A 197 7.20 -1.16 18.21
N GLN A 198 7.44 -1.25 19.51
CA GLN A 198 6.43 -1.63 20.49
C GLN A 198 5.21 -0.69 20.39
N ASN A 199 4.01 -1.25 20.37
CA ASN A 199 2.73 -0.53 20.23
C ASN A 199 2.55 0.24 18.90
N PHE A 200 3.43 0.10 17.91
CA PHE A 200 3.37 0.82 16.63
C PHE A 200 1.98 0.70 15.98
N ILE A 201 1.54 -0.54 15.77
CA ILE A 201 0.33 -0.85 15.04
C ILE A 201 -0.89 -0.31 15.77
N VAL A 202 -0.95 -0.47 17.10
CA VAL A 202 -2.04 0.03 17.94
C VAL A 202 -2.09 1.56 17.90
N SER A 203 -0.94 2.24 17.97
CA SER A 203 -0.87 3.70 17.95
C SER A 203 -1.38 4.29 16.64
N ILE A 204 -1.08 3.64 15.51
CA ILE A 204 -1.58 4.04 14.19
C ILE A 204 -3.09 3.84 14.10
N LEU A 205 -3.58 2.68 14.55
CA LEU A 205 -5.01 2.34 14.49
C LEU A 205 -5.90 3.20 15.41
N GLN A 206 -5.34 3.77 16.48
CA GLN A 206 -6.08 4.61 17.44
C GLN A 206 -6.05 6.09 17.09
N SER A 207 -5.08 6.53 16.30
CA SER A 207 -4.96 7.94 15.94
C SER A 207 -6.06 8.36 14.95
N LYS A 208 -6.55 9.59 15.06
CA LYS A 208 -7.56 10.14 14.13
C LYS A 208 -6.96 10.53 12.78
N ASP A 209 -5.66 10.84 12.77
CA ASP A 209 -4.95 11.40 11.62
C ASP A 209 -4.10 10.36 10.88
N LYS A 210 -3.67 9.28 11.56
CA LYS A 210 -2.94 8.17 10.91
C LYS A 210 -3.87 6.99 10.66
N GLY A 211 -3.69 6.35 9.52
CA GLY A 211 -4.44 5.17 9.11
C GLY A 211 -3.52 4.02 8.71
N ILE A 212 -4.11 2.92 8.26
CA ILE A 212 -3.37 1.75 7.74
C ILE A 212 -2.40 2.17 6.61
N ASN A 213 -2.73 3.26 5.89
CA ASN A 213 -1.97 3.88 4.82
C ASN A 213 -0.56 4.31 5.24
N ASP A 214 -0.36 4.62 6.52
CA ASP A 214 0.94 5.13 7.02
C ASP A 214 1.92 4.01 7.36
N ILE A 215 1.46 2.74 7.31
CA ILE A 215 2.34 1.60 7.42
C ILE A 215 2.95 1.33 6.05
N GLU A 216 4.22 1.71 5.88
CA GLU A 216 4.93 1.67 4.59
C GLU A 216 4.80 0.31 3.90
N LEU A 217 5.05 -0.78 4.61
CA LEU A 217 4.97 -2.13 4.05
C LEU A 217 3.54 -2.49 3.63
N ILE A 218 2.53 -2.09 4.41
CA ILE A 218 1.13 -2.44 4.13
C ILE A 218 0.66 -1.82 2.82
N SER A 219 1.02 -0.56 2.54
CA SER A 219 0.70 0.08 1.25
C SER A 219 1.19 -0.74 0.04
N LYS A 220 2.34 -1.41 0.17
CA LYS A 220 2.92 -2.28 -0.86
C LYS A 220 2.24 -3.65 -0.94
N VAL A 221 1.63 -4.13 0.14
CA VAL A 221 0.87 -5.39 0.17
C VAL A 221 -0.42 -5.27 -0.64
N PHE A 222 -1.05 -4.10 -0.60
CA PHE A 222 -2.28 -3.87 -1.34
C PHE A 222 -2.03 -3.72 -2.85
N PRO A 223 -2.90 -4.30 -3.70
CA PRO A 223 -2.83 -4.10 -5.13
C PRO A 223 -3.24 -2.66 -5.47
N GLU A 224 -2.29 -1.83 -5.87
CA GLU A 224 -2.62 -0.63 -6.63
C GLU A 224 -2.84 -1.05 -8.10
N ASP A 225 -4.01 -0.71 -8.65
CA ASP A 225 -4.31 -0.94 -10.06
C ASP A 225 -4.03 0.37 -10.81
N ASP A 226 -2.94 0.41 -11.58
CA ASP A 226 -2.48 1.60 -12.31
C ASP A 226 -3.59 2.18 -13.21
N GLU A 227 -4.42 1.31 -13.78
CA GLU A 227 -5.60 1.68 -14.57
C GLU A 227 -6.61 2.47 -13.74
N THR A 228 -6.90 2.01 -12.52
CA THR A 228 -7.81 2.73 -11.62
C THR A 228 -7.24 4.07 -11.18
N THR A 229 -5.94 4.13 -10.87
CA THR A 229 -5.28 5.39 -10.46
C THR A 229 -5.31 6.43 -11.58
N THR A 230 -5.08 6.00 -12.81
CA THR A 230 -5.13 6.87 -14.00
C THR A 230 -6.56 7.35 -14.26
N TYR A 231 -7.55 6.49 -14.09
CA TYR A 231 -8.96 6.86 -14.21
C TYR A 231 -9.38 7.95 -13.20
N ILE A 232 -8.92 7.87 -11.95
CA ILE A 232 -9.16 8.88 -10.91
C ILE A 232 -8.59 10.22 -11.31
N GLN A 233 -7.33 10.22 -11.74
CA GLN A 233 -6.64 11.44 -12.17
C GLN A 233 -7.36 12.08 -13.36
N LYS A 234 -7.84 11.27 -14.31
CA LYS A 234 -8.65 11.75 -15.43
C LYS A 234 -9.96 12.38 -14.96
N THR A 235 -10.68 11.72 -14.05
CA THR A 235 -11.95 12.22 -13.48
C THR A 235 -11.76 13.53 -12.72
N LEU A 236 -10.73 13.63 -11.88
CA LEU A 236 -10.41 14.86 -11.15
C LEU A 236 -9.95 15.98 -12.09
N SER A 237 -9.23 15.65 -13.16
CA SER A 237 -8.84 16.61 -14.19
C SER A 237 -10.06 17.17 -14.93
N GLU A 238 -11.02 16.31 -15.28
CA GLU A 238 -12.28 16.71 -15.90
C GLU A 238 -13.12 17.59 -14.98
N PHE A 239 -13.24 17.22 -13.70
CA PHE A 239 -13.90 18.04 -12.68
C PHE A 239 -13.27 19.43 -12.58
N LYS A 240 -11.93 19.52 -12.53
CA LYS A 240 -11.21 20.81 -12.49
C LYS A 240 -11.51 21.67 -13.73
N LYS A 241 -11.45 21.07 -14.93
CA LYS A 241 -11.74 21.79 -16.19
C LYS A 241 -13.16 22.37 -16.21
N LEU A 242 -14.15 21.60 -15.75
CA LEU A 242 -15.53 22.06 -15.69
C LEU A 242 -15.73 23.15 -14.63
N LEU A 243 -15.05 23.05 -13.48
CA LEU A 243 -15.07 24.07 -12.44
C LEU A 243 -14.47 25.39 -12.94
N ASP A 244 -13.30 25.35 -13.60
CA ASP A 244 -12.66 26.54 -14.17
C ASP A 244 -13.55 27.20 -15.26
N ARG A 245 -14.23 26.37 -16.07
CA ARG A 245 -15.20 26.85 -17.06
C ARG A 245 -16.40 27.53 -16.40
N LEU A 246 -16.97 26.94 -15.34
CA LEU A 246 -18.08 27.53 -14.59
C LEU A 246 -17.71 28.91 -14.06
N MET A 247 -16.53 29.03 -13.44
CA MET A 247 -16.04 30.29 -12.88
C MET A 247 -15.74 31.35 -13.94
N THR A 248 -15.26 30.93 -15.11
CA THR A 248 -15.08 31.82 -16.26
C THR A 248 -16.41 32.37 -16.76
N CYS A 249 -17.47 31.55 -16.81
CA CYS A 249 -18.82 32.01 -17.16
C CYS A 249 -19.33 33.03 -16.13
N VAL A 250 -19.21 32.76 -14.83
CA VAL A 250 -19.65 33.70 -13.77
C VAL A 250 -18.93 35.04 -13.91
N LYS A 251 -17.61 35.04 -14.12
CA LYS A 251 -16.81 36.26 -14.33
C LYS A 251 -17.32 37.10 -15.51
N LYS A 252 -17.66 36.46 -16.64
CA LYS A 252 -18.23 37.16 -17.81
C LYS A 252 -19.62 37.71 -17.53
N ILE A 253 -20.47 36.92 -16.85
CA ILE A 253 -21.83 37.32 -16.46
C ILE A 253 -21.79 38.56 -15.56
N GLU A 254 -20.92 38.59 -14.55
CA GLU A 254 -20.71 39.75 -13.68
C GLU A 254 -20.27 40.98 -14.51
N SER A 255 -19.30 40.82 -15.41
CA SER A 255 -18.85 41.90 -16.31
C SER A 255 -19.98 42.44 -17.19
N TYR A 256 -20.83 41.57 -17.75
CA TYR A 256 -21.97 42.00 -18.57
C TYR A 256 -23.04 42.69 -17.73
N GLN A 257 -23.28 42.27 -16.48
CA GLN A 257 -24.19 43.00 -15.59
C GLN A 257 -23.70 44.40 -15.26
N HIS A 258 -22.39 44.56 -15.00
CA HIS A 258 -21.80 45.88 -14.82
C HIS A 258 -21.94 46.75 -16.08
N GLU A 259 -21.72 46.16 -17.26
CA GLU A 259 -21.93 46.86 -18.53
C GLU A 259 -23.40 47.28 -18.71
N LEU A 260 -24.37 46.40 -18.43
CA LEU A 260 -25.79 46.72 -18.53
C LEU A 260 -26.21 47.84 -17.57
N ARG A 261 -25.63 47.91 -16.37
CA ARG A 261 -25.87 49.00 -15.41
C ARG A 261 -25.32 50.35 -15.88
N SER A 262 -24.34 50.36 -16.79
CA SER A 262 -23.76 51.59 -17.36
C SER A 262 -24.57 52.17 -18.52
N ILE A 263 -25.57 51.44 -19.01
CA ILE A 263 -26.44 51.86 -20.12
C ILE A 263 -27.60 52.68 -19.54
N SER A 264 -27.94 53.79 -20.19
CA SER A 264 -29.03 54.69 -19.81
C SER A 264 -30.39 53.99 -19.79
N THR A 265 -31.35 54.58 -19.06
CA THR A 265 -32.67 53.97 -18.87
C THR A 265 -33.40 53.79 -20.20
N LEU A 266 -34.21 52.73 -20.28
CA LEU A 266 -34.90 52.33 -21.52
C LEU A 266 -35.75 53.45 -22.12
N ASN A 267 -36.31 54.32 -21.27
CA ASN A 267 -37.11 55.48 -21.68
C ASN A 267 -36.29 56.54 -22.45
N GLU A 268 -35.01 56.68 -22.12
CA GLU A 268 -34.11 57.64 -22.78
C GLU A 268 -33.58 57.12 -24.13
N LEU A 269 -33.71 55.82 -24.38
CA LEU A 269 -33.30 55.14 -25.61
C LEU A 269 -34.39 55.11 -26.70
N ILE A 270 -35.59 55.62 -26.40
CA ILE A 270 -36.71 55.69 -27.35
C ILE A 270 -36.51 56.89 -28.29
N ILE A 271 -36.52 56.64 -29.59
CA ILE A 271 -36.50 57.66 -30.65
C ILE A 271 -37.94 57.80 -31.15
N ALA A 272 -38.53 59.00 -31.03
CA ALA A 272 -39.94 59.26 -31.32
C ALA A 272 -40.23 59.53 -32.81
N GLU A 273 -39.20 59.76 -33.62
CA GLU A 273 -39.31 60.06 -35.05
C GLU A 273 -38.99 58.81 -35.90
N PRO A 274 -39.62 58.65 -37.08
CA PRO A 274 -39.36 57.53 -37.97
C PRO A 274 -37.93 57.65 -38.54
N ALA A 275 -36.98 56.98 -37.89
CA ALA A 275 -35.60 56.92 -38.36
C ALA A 275 -35.54 56.23 -39.74
N PRO A 276 -34.79 56.78 -40.71
CA PRO A 276 -34.60 56.14 -42.00
C PRO A 276 -33.85 54.81 -41.79
N LYS A 277 -34.36 53.73 -42.38
CA LYS A 277 -33.82 52.38 -42.15
C LYS A 277 -32.54 52.18 -42.93
N ASN A 278 -31.51 51.70 -42.25
CA ASN A 278 -30.28 51.27 -42.89
C ASN A 278 -30.53 50.02 -43.74
N VAL A 279 -30.54 50.18 -45.06
CA VAL A 279 -30.79 49.06 -45.99
C VAL A 279 -29.69 47.99 -45.89
N ILE A 280 -28.49 48.36 -45.42
CA ILE A 280 -27.38 47.42 -45.20
C ILE A 280 -27.67 46.47 -44.03
N GLU A 281 -28.53 46.86 -43.08
CA GLU A 281 -28.94 45.97 -41.99
C GLU A 281 -29.63 44.70 -42.50
N CYS A 282 -30.36 44.78 -43.61
CA CYS A 282 -30.98 43.62 -44.25
C CYS A 282 -29.97 42.67 -44.92
N LEU A 283 -28.72 43.11 -45.11
CA LEU A 283 -27.64 42.32 -45.69
C LEU A 283 -26.75 41.67 -44.62
N CYS A 284 -26.88 42.07 -43.35
CA CYS A 284 -26.13 41.46 -42.25
C CYS A 284 -26.70 40.07 -41.92
N PRO A 285 -25.87 39.02 -41.88
CA PRO A 285 -26.32 37.68 -41.49
C PRO A 285 -26.75 37.66 -40.03
N SER A 286 -27.72 36.81 -39.70
CA SER A 286 -28.07 36.52 -38.30
C SER A 286 -26.92 35.79 -37.59
N ASP A 287 -26.87 35.87 -36.26
CA ASP A 287 -25.88 35.13 -35.45
C ASP A 287 -25.87 33.63 -35.77
N ARG A 288 -27.06 33.08 -36.06
CA ARG A 288 -27.20 31.67 -36.44
C ARG A 288 -26.53 31.38 -37.78
N GLU A 289 -26.75 32.22 -38.79
CA GLU A 289 -26.15 32.07 -40.12
C GLU A 289 -24.64 32.29 -40.09
N PHE A 290 -24.17 33.25 -39.28
CA PHE A 290 -22.75 33.51 -39.07
C PHE A 290 -22.05 32.31 -38.42
N ASN A 291 -22.64 31.75 -37.36
CA ASN A 291 -22.04 30.64 -36.62
C ASN A 291 -22.03 29.31 -37.39
N LEU A 292 -22.91 29.11 -38.37
CA LEU A 292 -22.94 27.89 -39.19
C LEU A 292 -21.67 27.66 -40.01
N LEU A 293 -20.93 28.73 -40.30
CA LEU A 293 -19.70 28.69 -41.09
C LEU A 293 -18.44 28.97 -40.25
N GLN A 294 -18.57 28.99 -38.92
CA GLN A 294 -17.48 29.35 -38.02
C GLN A 294 -16.71 28.10 -37.54
N LEU A 295 -15.39 28.13 -37.75
CA LEU A 295 -14.45 27.16 -37.20
C LEU A 295 -13.27 27.91 -36.60
N SER A 296 -12.93 27.61 -35.33
CA SER A 296 -11.80 28.23 -34.65
C SER A 296 -10.48 27.57 -35.06
N GLU A 297 -9.37 28.32 -35.01
CA GLU A 297 -8.04 27.77 -35.29
C GLU A 297 -7.64 26.72 -34.25
N VAL A 298 -8.09 26.86 -33.01
CA VAL A 298 -7.82 25.92 -31.92
C VAL A 298 -8.52 24.59 -32.18
N ASP A 299 -9.82 24.62 -32.48
CA ASP A 299 -10.58 23.39 -32.79
C ASP A 299 -10.01 22.70 -34.03
N HIS A 300 -9.63 23.46 -35.06
CA HIS A 300 -8.97 22.92 -36.24
C HIS A 300 -7.66 22.19 -35.90
N MET A 301 -6.83 22.76 -35.02
CA MET A 301 -5.61 22.10 -34.55
C MET A 301 -5.92 20.84 -33.77
N THR A 302 -6.86 20.89 -32.82
CA THR A 302 -7.25 19.72 -32.01
C THR A 302 -7.76 18.58 -32.88
N TYR A 303 -8.68 18.86 -33.81
CA TYR A 303 -9.20 17.84 -34.71
C TYR A 303 -8.11 17.23 -35.59
N ARG A 304 -7.13 18.03 -36.04
CA ARG A 304 -6.00 17.56 -36.83
C ARG A 304 -5.09 16.63 -36.02
N GLU A 305 -4.85 16.96 -34.75
CA GLU A 305 -4.10 16.09 -33.83
C GLU A 305 -4.83 14.79 -33.59
N THR A 306 -6.14 14.84 -33.28
CA THR A 306 -6.96 13.63 -33.11
C THR A 306 -6.95 12.73 -34.35
N LEU A 307 -7.04 13.31 -35.56
CA LEU A 307 -6.97 12.53 -36.80
C LEU A 307 -5.60 11.88 -37.00
N LYS A 308 -4.50 12.52 -36.58
CA LYS A 308 -3.16 11.91 -36.61
C LYS A 308 -3.04 10.76 -35.60
N GLU A 309 -3.55 10.93 -34.39
CA GLU A 309 -3.57 9.87 -33.38
C GLU A 309 -4.37 8.65 -33.87
N ILE A 310 -5.51 8.87 -34.54
CA ILE A 310 -6.29 7.81 -35.17
C ILE A 310 -5.48 7.10 -36.25
N ALA A 311 -4.75 7.84 -37.10
CA ALA A 311 -3.88 7.24 -38.13
C ALA A 311 -2.80 6.34 -37.52
N GLU A 312 -2.15 6.80 -36.45
CA GLU A 312 -1.12 6.04 -35.73
C GLU A 312 -1.70 4.79 -35.06
N CYS A 313 -2.88 4.91 -34.43
CA CYS A 313 -3.57 3.79 -33.81
C CYS A 313 -3.95 2.70 -34.83
N VAL A 314 -4.44 3.09 -36.01
CA VAL A 314 -4.80 2.12 -37.06
C VAL A 314 -3.56 1.47 -37.68
N LYS A 315 -2.45 2.20 -37.83
CA LYS A 315 -1.16 1.63 -38.26
C LYS A 315 -0.59 0.61 -37.29
N ALA A 316 -0.79 0.83 -35.98
CA ALA A 316 -0.35 -0.11 -34.95
C ALA A 316 -1.20 -1.39 -34.89
N ASN A 317 -2.39 -1.40 -35.51
CA ASN A 317 -3.28 -2.56 -35.52
C ASN A 317 -2.98 -3.48 -36.73
N PRO A 318 -2.63 -4.77 -36.51
CA PRO A 318 -2.33 -5.73 -37.58
C PRO A 318 -3.48 -5.99 -38.57
N LEU A 319 -4.72 -5.64 -38.20
CA LEU A 319 -5.93 -5.78 -39.03
C LEU A 319 -6.42 -4.44 -39.61
N GLY A 320 -5.71 -3.34 -39.35
CA GLY A 320 -6.05 -2.01 -39.83
C GLY A 320 -5.69 -1.83 -41.31
N ASN A 321 -6.68 -1.51 -42.14
CA ASN A 321 -6.42 -1.06 -43.51
C ASN A 321 -5.75 0.32 -43.50
N ASN A 322 -4.95 0.63 -44.52
CA ASN A 322 -4.36 1.96 -44.65
C ASN A 322 -5.47 3.02 -44.87
N ILE A 323 -5.64 3.91 -43.89
CA ILE A 323 -6.61 5.01 -43.94
C ILE A 323 -5.96 6.39 -44.14
N ASP A 324 -4.64 6.44 -44.40
CA ASP A 324 -3.88 7.70 -44.53
C ASP A 324 -4.49 8.61 -45.61
N GLU A 325 -4.92 8.03 -46.73
CA GLU A 325 -5.53 8.80 -47.82
C GLU A 325 -6.90 9.38 -47.43
N SER A 326 -7.72 8.59 -46.74
CA SER A 326 -9.01 9.07 -46.23
C SER A 326 -8.84 10.21 -45.22
N ILE A 327 -7.87 10.09 -44.30
CA ILE A 327 -7.56 11.14 -43.33
C ILE A 327 -7.02 12.38 -44.03
N ARG A 328 -6.17 12.22 -45.05
CA ARG A 328 -5.64 13.33 -45.85
C ARG A 328 -6.76 14.11 -46.56
N ILE A 329 -7.77 13.41 -47.09
CA ILE A 329 -8.94 14.03 -47.71
C ILE A 329 -9.72 14.84 -46.67
N VAL A 330 -9.97 14.27 -45.49
CA VAL A 330 -10.70 14.97 -44.40
C VAL A 330 -9.94 16.23 -43.96
N ILE A 331 -8.62 16.13 -43.73
CA ILE A 331 -7.80 17.30 -43.36
C ILE A 331 -7.89 18.39 -44.43
N LYS A 332 -7.85 18.01 -45.72
CA LYS A 332 -7.96 18.98 -46.82
C LYS A 332 -9.31 19.68 -46.85
N GLU A 333 -10.41 19.00 -46.57
CA GLU A 333 -11.73 19.63 -46.47
C GLU A 333 -11.86 20.50 -45.21
N MET A 334 -11.21 20.12 -44.11
CA MET A 334 -11.14 20.95 -42.91
C MET A 334 -10.35 22.24 -43.14
N ASP A 335 -9.23 22.18 -43.86
CA ASP A 335 -8.45 23.37 -44.25
C ASP A 335 -9.32 24.31 -45.11
N ARG A 336 -10.16 23.76 -46.00
CA ARG A 336 -11.14 24.53 -46.78
C ARG A 336 -12.22 25.17 -45.91
N LEU A 337 -12.76 24.44 -44.93
CA LEU A 337 -13.72 24.99 -43.98
C LEU A 337 -13.11 26.14 -43.17
N LEU A 338 -11.86 26.03 -42.74
CA LEU A 338 -11.15 27.11 -42.06
C LEU A 338 -10.97 28.33 -42.98
N PHE A 339 -10.66 28.11 -44.26
CA PHE A 339 -10.58 29.18 -45.25
C PHE A 339 -11.94 29.88 -45.47
N ILE A 340 -13.02 29.11 -45.58
CA ILE A 340 -14.39 29.65 -45.70
C ILE A 340 -14.77 30.44 -44.44
N SER A 341 -14.44 29.95 -43.25
CA SER A 341 -14.61 30.66 -41.97
C SER A 341 -13.90 32.03 -41.99
N LYS A 342 -12.65 32.08 -42.46
CA LYS A 342 -11.89 33.34 -42.62
C LYS A 342 -12.54 34.32 -43.61
N ILE A 343 -13.05 33.81 -44.74
CA ILE A 343 -13.79 34.63 -45.69
C ILE A 343 -15.08 35.17 -45.06
N ASN A 344 -15.83 34.31 -44.35
CA ASN A 344 -17.08 34.69 -43.69
C ASN A 344 -16.85 35.81 -42.67
N ILE A 345 -15.82 35.68 -41.83
CA ILE A 345 -15.40 36.73 -40.89
C ILE A 345 -15.12 38.04 -41.63
N ARG A 346 -14.33 38.00 -42.71
CA ARG A 346 -13.97 39.20 -43.48
C ARG A 346 -15.18 39.85 -44.17
N ILE A 347 -16.11 39.06 -44.68
CA ILE A 347 -17.36 39.56 -45.26
C ILE A 347 -18.18 40.25 -44.17
N SER A 348 -18.34 39.62 -43.00
CA SER A 348 -19.06 40.19 -41.88
C SER A 348 -18.41 41.46 -41.34
N GLU A 349 -17.09 41.52 -41.22
CA GLU A 349 -16.34 42.74 -40.87
C GLU A 349 -16.59 43.86 -41.88
N THR A 350 -16.59 43.54 -43.17
CA THR A 350 -16.85 44.51 -44.24
C THR A 350 -18.30 45.01 -44.19
N LEU A 351 -19.27 44.11 -43.98
CA LEU A 351 -20.68 44.45 -43.83
C LEU A 351 -20.92 45.30 -42.57
N LEU A 352 -20.29 44.97 -41.45
CA LEU A 352 -20.35 45.76 -40.21
C LEU A 352 -19.75 47.15 -40.41
N SER A 353 -18.56 47.26 -41.01
CA SER A 353 -17.94 48.56 -41.30
C SER A 353 -18.78 49.41 -42.25
N ASN A 354 -19.40 48.80 -43.27
CA ASN A 354 -20.29 49.52 -44.18
C ASN A 354 -21.64 49.84 -43.53
N LYS A 355 -22.17 48.97 -42.65
CA LYS A 355 -23.35 49.25 -41.83
C LYS A 355 -23.10 50.48 -40.97
N GLU A 356 -21.96 50.53 -40.28
CA GLU A 356 -21.53 51.68 -39.46
C GLU A 356 -21.41 52.95 -40.28
N LYS A 357 -20.76 52.91 -41.46
CA LYS A 357 -20.66 54.08 -42.36
C LYS A 357 -22.01 54.55 -42.89
N ALA A 358 -22.89 53.63 -43.29
CA ALA A 358 -24.22 53.98 -43.77
C ALA A 358 -25.10 54.54 -42.64
N GLU A 359 -24.95 54.03 -41.41
CA GLU A 359 -25.54 54.64 -40.22
C GLU A 359 -25.00 56.06 -39.99
N GLU A 360 -23.70 56.29 -40.14
CA GLU A 360 -23.10 57.63 -40.05
C GLU A 360 -23.63 58.61 -41.11
N GLU A 361 -23.91 58.13 -42.33
CA GLU A 361 -24.44 58.91 -43.46
C GLU A 361 -25.95 59.16 -43.39
N LEU A 362 -26.74 58.19 -42.90
CA LEU A 362 -28.19 58.31 -42.69
C LEU A 362 -28.54 59.22 -41.50
N GLU A 363 -27.64 59.38 -40.54
CA GLU A 363 -27.81 60.22 -39.35
C GLU A 363 -27.31 61.67 -39.57
N SER A 364 -28.05 62.46 -40.35
CA SER A 364 -27.92 63.93 -40.37
C SER A 364 -28.68 64.62 -39.23
N GLU A 365 -29.05 63.89 -38.17
CA GLU A 365 -29.75 64.43 -36.98
C GLU A 365 -28.84 64.44 -35.74
N THR A 366 -29.16 65.36 -34.83
CA THR A 366 -28.40 65.75 -33.62
C THR A 366 -27.64 64.63 -32.91
N GLU A 367 -26.46 64.97 -32.37
CA GLU A 367 -25.52 64.08 -31.67
C GLU A 367 -26.15 63.21 -30.54
N ALA A 368 -27.27 63.66 -29.98
CA ALA A 368 -28.07 62.92 -29.01
C ALA A 368 -28.70 61.64 -29.59
N ASN A 369 -29.19 61.65 -30.85
CA ASN A 369 -29.77 60.46 -31.48
C ASN A 369 -28.70 59.42 -31.82
N LYS A 370 -27.49 59.86 -32.22
CA LYS A 370 -26.31 59.00 -32.45
C LYS A 370 -25.91 58.24 -31.18
N GLN A 371 -25.88 58.95 -30.05
CA GLN A 371 -25.57 58.33 -28.76
C GLN A 371 -26.63 57.30 -28.35
N LYS A 372 -27.93 57.61 -28.52
CA LYS A 372 -29.03 56.67 -28.22
C LYS A 372 -28.98 55.40 -29.07
N SER A 373 -28.72 55.51 -30.38
CA SER A 373 -28.62 54.35 -31.29
C SER A 373 -27.46 53.43 -30.92
N ARG A 374 -26.26 54.00 -30.68
CA ARG A 374 -25.08 53.24 -30.22
C ARG A 374 -25.32 52.55 -28.87
N MET A 375 -25.96 53.24 -27.93
CA MET A 375 -26.30 52.66 -26.63
C MET A 375 -27.32 51.53 -26.74
N ARG A 376 -28.29 51.63 -27.66
CA ARG A 376 -29.26 50.56 -27.96
C ARG A 376 -28.58 49.33 -28.59
N ALA A 377 -27.69 49.52 -29.56
CA ALA A 377 -26.92 48.43 -30.16
C ALA A 377 -26.04 47.73 -29.12
N ARG A 378 -25.38 48.52 -28.26
CA ARG A 378 -24.60 47.99 -27.12
C ARG A 378 -25.47 47.17 -26.18
N LEU A 379 -26.64 47.69 -25.78
CA LEU A 379 -27.61 46.99 -24.92
C LEU A 379 -27.97 45.62 -25.50
N LEU A 380 -28.41 45.57 -26.76
CA LEU A 380 -28.81 44.33 -27.42
C LEU A 380 -27.64 43.32 -27.47
N SER A 381 -26.44 43.79 -27.83
CA SER A 381 -25.26 42.93 -27.91
C SER A 381 -24.86 42.34 -26.54
N THR A 382 -24.90 43.15 -25.48
CA THR A 382 -24.55 42.71 -24.11
C THR A 382 -25.61 41.76 -23.56
N VAL A 383 -26.90 42.01 -23.83
CA VAL A 383 -28.01 41.11 -23.45
C VAL A 383 -27.87 39.74 -24.12
N LEU A 384 -27.57 39.70 -25.43
CA LEU A 384 -27.36 38.43 -26.14
C LEU A 384 -26.18 37.64 -25.58
N LYS A 385 -25.05 38.31 -25.34
CA LYS A 385 -23.86 37.71 -24.70
C LYS A 385 -24.19 37.16 -23.30
N TYR A 386 -24.91 37.93 -22.49
CA TYR A 386 -25.35 37.51 -21.15
C TYR A 386 -26.22 36.24 -21.19
N PHE A 387 -27.23 36.18 -22.07
CA PHE A 387 -28.05 34.98 -22.20
C PHE A 387 -27.27 33.75 -22.71
N SER A 388 -26.30 33.95 -23.60
CA SER A 388 -25.45 32.86 -24.09
C SER A 388 -24.56 32.26 -22.99
N GLU A 389 -23.98 33.10 -22.14
CA GLU A 389 -23.16 32.65 -21.02
C GLU A 389 -24.02 32.03 -19.91
N LEU A 390 -25.25 32.51 -19.68
CA LEU A 390 -26.20 31.88 -18.75
C LEU A 390 -26.55 30.44 -19.14
N ARG A 391 -26.80 30.18 -20.43
CA ARG A 391 -27.03 28.81 -20.92
C ARG A 391 -25.79 27.93 -20.69
N THR A 392 -24.62 28.47 -21.01
CA THR A 392 -23.34 27.75 -20.83
C THR A 392 -23.08 27.44 -19.35
N TYR A 393 -23.43 28.35 -18.45
CA TYR A 393 -23.36 28.15 -17.01
C TYR A 393 -24.25 26.97 -16.56
N GLN A 394 -25.53 26.96 -16.96
CA GLN A 394 -26.46 25.89 -16.61
C GLN A 394 -25.99 24.52 -17.13
N ASP A 395 -25.54 24.44 -18.38
CA ASP A 395 -25.00 23.21 -18.97
C ASP A 395 -23.77 22.70 -18.21
N THR A 396 -22.88 23.62 -17.79
CA THR A 396 -21.65 23.27 -17.06
C THR A 396 -21.97 22.80 -15.64
N LEU A 397 -22.93 23.44 -14.96
CA LEU A 397 -23.40 23.05 -13.64
C LEU A 397 -24.03 21.65 -13.65
N ASN A 398 -24.89 21.36 -14.63
CA ASN A 398 -25.50 20.05 -14.81
C ASN A 398 -24.44 18.95 -15.05
N LYS A 399 -23.40 19.24 -15.84
CA LYS A 399 -22.28 18.31 -16.06
C LYS A 399 -21.48 18.06 -14.78
N LEU A 400 -21.23 19.09 -13.98
CA LEU A 400 -20.55 18.95 -12.68
C LEU A 400 -21.36 18.07 -11.72
N MET A 401 -22.68 18.25 -11.65
CA MET A 401 -23.57 17.44 -10.80
C MET A 401 -23.65 15.97 -11.23
N ALA A 402 -23.36 15.65 -12.50
CA ALA A 402 -23.40 14.29 -13.03
C ALA A 402 -22.12 13.47 -12.76
N ILE A 403 -21.04 14.07 -12.28
CA ILE A 403 -19.77 13.37 -12.04
C ILE A 403 -19.88 12.46 -10.81
N ASN A 404 -19.81 11.15 -11.03
CA ASN A 404 -19.74 10.16 -9.95
C ASN A 404 -18.74 9.05 -10.31
N ALA A 405 -17.77 8.77 -9.43
CA ALA A 405 -16.76 7.73 -9.65
C ALA A 405 -16.58 6.86 -8.40
N LYS A 406 -17.25 5.71 -8.39
CA LYS A 406 -17.00 4.65 -7.40
C LYS A 406 -16.15 3.56 -8.04
N TYR A 407 -15.06 3.18 -7.39
CA TYR A 407 -14.17 2.14 -7.90
C TYR A 407 -13.68 1.26 -6.77
N LYS A 408 -13.45 0.01 -7.13
CA LYS A 408 -12.90 -1.00 -6.25
C LYS A 408 -11.81 -1.72 -7.02
N THR A 409 -10.62 -1.79 -6.45
CA THR A 409 -9.49 -2.51 -7.04
C THR A 409 -9.73 -4.02 -7.03
N LYS A 410 -8.89 -4.77 -7.74
CA LYS A 410 -8.94 -6.24 -7.72
C LYS A 410 -8.68 -6.76 -6.29
N LYS A 411 -9.41 -7.80 -5.91
CA LYS A 411 -9.19 -8.47 -4.62
C LYS A 411 -7.94 -9.36 -4.72
N VAL A 412 -7.03 -9.22 -3.76
CA VAL A 412 -5.83 -10.08 -3.65
C VAL A 412 -5.90 -10.86 -2.33
N LYS A 413 -5.48 -12.12 -2.36
CA LYS A 413 -5.43 -12.98 -1.18
C LYS A 413 -4.00 -13.02 -0.65
N VAL A 414 -3.78 -12.65 0.62
CA VAL A 414 -2.49 -12.76 1.33
C VAL A 414 -2.71 -13.52 2.63
N LEU A 415 -2.01 -14.65 2.81
CA LEU A 415 -2.08 -15.51 4.01
C LEU A 415 -3.50 -15.83 4.53
N ASP A 416 -4.47 -15.96 3.61
CA ASP A 416 -5.90 -16.18 3.85
C ASP A 416 -6.77 -14.95 4.13
N HIS A 417 -6.19 -13.75 4.18
CA HIS A 417 -6.93 -12.50 4.19
C HIS A 417 -7.20 -12.02 2.77
N MET A 418 -8.37 -11.42 2.55
CA MET A 418 -8.73 -10.79 1.28
C MET A 418 -8.54 -9.29 1.42
N LEU A 419 -7.69 -8.74 0.55
CA LEU A 419 -7.32 -7.34 0.53
C LEU A 419 -7.90 -6.67 -0.70
N GLN A 420 -8.43 -5.47 -0.50
CA GLN A 420 -8.96 -4.64 -1.57
C GLN A 420 -8.76 -3.17 -1.19
N ILE A 421 -8.38 -2.34 -2.14
CA ILE A 421 -8.51 -0.89 -2.02
C ILE A 421 -9.87 -0.53 -2.56
N GLU A 422 -10.74 -0.02 -1.69
CA GLU A 422 -11.93 0.69 -2.09
C GLU A 422 -11.61 2.17 -2.11
N ASN A 423 -11.86 2.81 -3.23
CA ASN A 423 -11.74 4.24 -3.27
C ASN A 423 -13.00 4.80 -3.95
N SER A 424 -13.78 5.49 -3.13
CA SER A 424 -15.06 6.05 -3.52
C SER A 424 -14.87 7.55 -3.60
N PHE A 425 -14.54 8.05 -4.79
CA PHE A 425 -14.74 9.47 -5.05
C PHE A 425 -16.20 9.70 -5.40
N GLU A 426 -17.02 9.87 -4.37
CA GLU A 426 -18.42 10.24 -4.54
C GLU A 426 -18.53 11.76 -4.36
N LEU A 427 -18.61 12.50 -5.48
CA LEU A 427 -18.97 13.92 -5.44
C LEU A 427 -20.44 14.04 -5.07
N LYS A 428 -20.75 13.92 -3.79
CA LYS A 428 -22.10 14.18 -3.28
C LYS A 428 -22.41 15.67 -3.45
N GLU A 429 -23.65 15.98 -3.81
CA GLU A 429 -24.15 17.35 -3.92
C GLU A 429 -23.81 18.17 -2.66
N ASP A 430 -24.01 17.58 -1.48
CA ASP A 430 -23.67 18.20 -0.19
C ASP A 430 -22.19 18.58 -0.06
N MET A 431 -21.27 17.78 -0.60
CA MET A 431 -19.84 18.09 -0.53
C MET A 431 -19.48 19.30 -1.37
N PHE A 432 -20.00 19.35 -2.60
CA PHE A 432 -19.78 20.50 -3.50
C PHE A 432 -20.43 21.77 -2.93
N ARG A 433 -21.65 21.65 -2.42
CA ARG A 433 -22.37 22.74 -1.75
C ARG A 433 -21.62 23.26 -0.53
N ASN A 434 -21.15 22.38 0.35
CA ASN A 434 -20.38 22.79 1.54
C ASN A 434 -19.05 23.44 1.16
N ALA A 435 -18.37 22.91 0.14
CA ALA A 435 -17.13 23.50 -0.36
C ALA A 435 -17.33 24.94 -0.85
N ILE A 436 -18.45 25.23 -1.53
CA ILE A 436 -18.86 26.57 -1.96
C ILE A 436 -19.25 27.45 -0.76
N ASN A 437 -20.15 26.97 0.11
CA ASN A 437 -20.72 27.75 1.23
C ASN A 437 -19.69 28.15 2.29
N ASP A 438 -18.59 27.41 2.40
CA ASP A 438 -17.46 27.79 3.25
C ASP A 438 -16.64 28.95 2.68
N LEU A 439 -16.72 29.19 1.37
CA LEU A 439 -16.00 30.25 0.65
C LEU A 439 -16.88 31.48 0.39
N LEU A 440 -18.18 31.41 0.68
CA LEU A 440 -19.13 32.52 0.61
C LEU A 440 -19.35 33.18 1.97
N LYS A 441 -19.80 34.44 1.96
CA LYS A 441 -20.31 35.14 3.15
C LYS A 441 -21.51 34.41 3.73
N ARG A 442 -21.70 34.49 5.05
CA ARG A 442 -22.77 33.75 5.77
C ARG A 442 -24.17 34.04 5.21
N ASP A 443 -24.42 35.27 4.82
CA ASP A 443 -25.73 35.73 4.35
C ASP A 443 -26.04 35.32 2.89
N ASN A 444 -25.02 34.84 2.14
CA ASN A 444 -25.11 34.52 0.72
C ASN A 444 -24.88 33.02 0.45
N ARG A 445 -25.14 32.17 1.46
CA ARG A 445 -24.99 30.72 1.33
C ARG A 445 -26.12 30.15 0.49
N VAL A 446 -25.79 29.16 -0.34
CA VAL A 446 -26.71 28.51 -1.26
C VAL A 446 -27.33 27.29 -0.59
N ASP A 447 -28.66 27.14 -0.71
CA ASP A 447 -29.40 26.03 -0.10
C ASP A 447 -29.40 24.75 -0.94
N ALA A 448 -29.53 24.87 -2.27
CA ALA A 448 -29.47 23.74 -3.20
C ALA A 448 -28.67 24.15 -4.43
N LEU A 449 -27.80 23.26 -4.93
CA LEU A 449 -26.98 23.56 -6.10
C LEU A 449 -27.82 23.69 -7.37
N SER A 450 -28.96 23.01 -7.45
CA SER A 450 -29.92 23.15 -8.54
C SER A 450 -30.50 24.55 -8.69
N ASN A 451 -30.52 25.33 -7.61
CA ASN A 451 -31.13 26.67 -7.57
C ASN A 451 -30.07 27.78 -7.65
N MET A 452 -28.79 27.41 -7.67
CA MET A 452 -27.67 28.32 -7.67
C MET A 452 -27.72 29.24 -8.90
N GLN A 453 -27.70 30.53 -8.65
CA GLN A 453 -27.58 31.54 -9.69
C GLN A 453 -26.13 32.03 -9.78
N PRO A 454 -25.69 32.53 -10.95
CA PRO A 454 -24.35 33.12 -11.08
C PRO A 454 -24.08 34.23 -10.06
N GLU A 455 -25.09 35.02 -9.72
CA GLU A 455 -25.02 36.14 -8.77
C GLU A 455 -24.59 35.70 -7.37
N ASP A 456 -24.93 34.47 -6.97
CA ASP A 456 -24.57 33.93 -5.66
C ASP A 456 -23.04 33.78 -5.49
N ILE A 457 -22.30 33.66 -6.60
CA ILE A 457 -20.84 33.41 -6.65
C ILE A 457 -20.05 34.62 -7.19
N PHE A 458 -20.62 35.82 -7.19
CA PHE A 458 -19.86 37.02 -7.53
C PHE A 458 -18.77 37.33 -6.52
N GLU A 459 -17.71 38.03 -6.94
CA GLU A 459 -16.57 38.34 -6.08
C GLU A 459 -16.97 39.12 -4.83
N CYS A 460 -18.03 39.94 -4.93
CA CYS A 460 -18.58 40.68 -3.81
C CYS A 460 -19.14 39.80 -2.68
N ASN A 461 -19.46 38.54 -2.97
CA ASN A 461 -20.05 37.56 -2.06
C ASN A 461 -19.02 36.63 -1.41
N TYR A 462 -17.74 36.74 -1.77
CA TYR A 462 -16.68 35.89 -1.24
C TYR A 462 -16.36 36.18 0.23
N SER A 463 -16.03 35.12 0.94
CA SER A 463 -15.62 35.18 2.34
C SER A 463 -14.27 35.87 2.49
N GLU A 464 -14.13 36.66 3.55
CA GLU A 464 -12.84 37.23 3.98
C GLU A 464 -12.08 36.28 4.91
N ARG A 465 -12.75 35.22 5.42
CA ARG A 465 -12.18 34.21 6.33
C ARG A 465 -12.80 32.83 6.03
N PRO A 466 -12.17 31.98 5.22
CA PRO A 466 -10.88 32.19 4.54
C PRO A 466 -10.96 33.22 3.41
N LYS A 467 -9.95 34.09 3.28
CA LYS A 467 -9.91 35.12 2.22
C LYS A 467 -9.80 34.47 0.85
N VAL A 468 -10.67 34.82 -0.08
CA VAL A 468 -10.61 34.36 -1.49
C VAL A 468 -10.25 35.51 -2.42
N LYS A 469 -9.29 35.31 -3.33
CA LYS A 469 -8.79 36.31 -4.28
C LYS A 469 -9.28 36.00 -5.69
N GLY A 470 -10.49 36.46 -6.00
CA GLY A 470 -11.09 36.32 -7.33
C GLY A 470 -11.44 34.89 -7.73
N TYR A 471 -11.91 34.75 -8.98
CA TYR A 471 -12.51 33.53 -9.50
C TYR A 471 -11.56 32.31 -9.56
N GLU A 472 -10.27 32.50 -9.87
CA GLU A 472 -9.29 31.40 -9.98
C GLU A 472 -8.91 30.80 -8.62
N ASP A 473 -8.76 31.64 -7.59
CA ASP A 473 -8.49 31.20 -6.22
C ASP A 473 -9.71 30.47 -5.62
N PHE A 474 -10.92 30.92 -5.95
CA PHE A 474 -12.16 30.26 -5.55
C PHE A 474 -12.25 28.85 -6.17
N SER A 475 -12.00 28.71 -7.48
CA SER A 475 -11.92 27.40 -8.16
C SER A 475 -10.88 26.49 -7.50
N SER A 476 -9.67 27.00 -7.30
CA SER A 476 -8.55 26.23 -6.72
C SER A 476 -8.86 25.72 -5.30
N LYS A 477 -9.53 26.54 -4.48
CA LYS A 477 -9.91 26.17 -3.10
C LYS A 477 -11.02 25.12 -3.05
N ILE A 478 -12.00 25.21 -3.95
CA ILE A 478 -13.03 24.16 -4.08
C ILE A 478 -12.37 22.85 -4.52
N PHE A 479 -11.52 22.90 -5.55
CA PHE A 479 -10.80 21.72 -6.01
C PHE A 479 -9.96 21.09 -4.90
N ALA A 480 -9.24 21.89 -4.10
CA ALA A 480 -8.44 21.39 -2.98
C ALA A 480 -9.30 20.68 -1.92
N LYS A 481 -10.46 21.24 -1.56
CA LYS A 481 -11.39 20.62 -0.61
C LYS A 481 -11.97 19.31 -1.13
N VAL A 482 -12.40 19.31 -2.39
CA VAL A 482 -12.97 18.12 -3.04
C VAL A 482 -11.91 17.04 -3.21
N ASN A 483 -10.70 17.38 -3.64
CA ASN A 483 -9.60 16.43 -3.76
C ASN A 483 -9.17 15.87 -2.38
N GLY A 484 -9.19 16.69 -1.32
CA GLY A 484 -8.92 16.24 0.04
C GLY A 484 -9.91 15.20 0.59
N SER A 485 -11.10 15.10 -0.01
CA SER A 485 -12.11 14.07 0.34
C SER A 485 -11.85 12.71 -0.33
N ASN A 486 -10.99 12.66 -1.35
CA ASN A 486 -10.58 11.43 -2.01
C ASN A 486 -9.65 10.61 -1.09
N LYS A 487 -10.25 9.82 -0.21
CA LYS A 487 -9.51 8.93 0.70
C LYS A 487 -9.53 7.50 0.18
N LYS A 488 -8.35 6.99 -0.16
CA LYS A 488 -8.14 5.55 -0.37
C LYS A 488 -8.50 4.82 0.94
N LYS A 489 -9.51 3.95 0.91
CA LYS A 489 -9.86 3.07 2.03
C LYS A 489 -9.32 1.67 1.75
N TYR A 490 -8.41 1.21 2.60
CA TYR A 490 -7.98 -0.19 2.58
C TYR A 490 -9.04 -1.04 3.29
N VAL A 491 -9.58 -2.01 2.57
CA VAL A 491 -10.56 -2.97 3.07
C VAL A 491 -9.87 -4.32 3.20
N ILE A 492 -9.94 -4.88 4.41
CA ILE A 492 -9.41 -6.21 4.70
C ILE A 492 -10.57 -7.06 5.20
N THR A 493 -10.83 -8.16 4.53
CA THR A 493 -11.74 -9.20 5.00
C THR A 493 -10.91 -10.36 5.56
N THR A 494 -11.19 -10.76 6.80
CA THR A 494 -10.47 -11.86 7.44
C THR A 494 -10.76 -13.21 6.78
N LYS A 495 -9.94 -14.21 7.11
CA LYS A 495 -10.18 -15.61 6.74
C LYS A 495 -11.60 -16.09 7.12
N ASP A 496 -12.11 -15.61 8.25
CA ASP A 496 -13.43 -15.95 8.77
C ASP A 496 -14.56 -15.08 8.19
N GLY A 497 -14.26 -14.19 7.25
CA GLY A 497 -15.23 -13.33 6.58
C GLY A 497 -15.60 -12.05 7.36
N HIS A 498 -14.90 -11.74 8.45
CA HIS A 498 -15.16 -10.51 9.22
C HIS A 498 -14.48 -9.29 8.59
N ASP A 499 -15.12 -8.12 8.71
CA ASP A 499 -14.54 -6.85 8.30
C ASP A 499 -13.51 -6.37 9.33
N PHE A 500 -12.34 -5.95 8.86
CA PHE A 500 -11.24 -5.49 9.71
C PHE A 500 -11.65 -4.37 10.66
N ASP A 501 -12.45 -3.41 10.19
CA ASP A 501 -12.87 -2.27 11.00
C ASP A 501 -13.69 -2.68 12.24
N SER A 502 -14.39 -3.82 12.16
CA SER A 502 -15.22 -4.38 13.25
C SER A 502 -14.45 -5.12 14.34
N LEU A 503 -13.16 -5.38 14.14
CA LEU A 503 -12.35 -6.20 15.03
C LEU A 503 -11.80 -5.41 16.23
N SER A 504 -11.47 -6.13 17.30
CA SER A 504 -10.78 -5.55 18.45
C SER A 504 -9.35 -5.09 18.08
N PRO A 505 -8.76 -4.13 18.81
CA PRO A 505 -7.41 -3.65 18.53
C PRO A 505 -6.36 -4.76 18.45
N GLY A 506 -6.45 -5.78 19.32
CA GLY A 506 -5.50 -6.90 19.30
C GLY A 506 -5.63 -7.80 18.06
N TRP A 507 -6.85 -8.00 17.55
CA TRP A 507 -7.07 -8.73 16.29
C TRP A 507 -6.63 -7.93 15.07
N LYS A 508 -6.86 -6.61 15.08
CA LYS A 508 -6.35 -5.71 14.04
C LYS A 508 -4.82 -5.77 13.97
N SER A 509 -4.14 -5.71 15.12
CA SER A 509 -2.68 -5.86 15.20
C SER A 509 -2.19 -7.19 14.63
N ALA A 510 -2.86 -8.29 14.97
CA ALA A 510 -2.53 -9.62 14.47
C ALA A 510 -2.63 -9.72 12.94
N ILE A 511 -3.69 -9.18 12.34
CA ILE A 511 -3.89 -9.20 10.88
C ILE A 511 -2.85 -8.35 10.18
N ILE A 512 -2.56 -7.15 10.68
CA ILE A 512 -1.51 -6.29 10.10
C ILE A 512 -0.16 -7.01 10.14
N LEU A 513 0.17 -7.67 11.25
CA LEU A 513 1.40 -8.45 11.38
C LEU A 513 1.43 -9.63 10.39
N ASP A 514 0.32 -10.35 10.20
CA ASP A 514 0.18 -11.39 9.19
C ASP A 514 0.48 -10.83 7.79
N LEU A 515 -0.13 -9.70 7.41
CA LEU A 515 0.10 -9.09 6.10
C LEU A 515 1.57 -8.70 5.88
N ILE A 516 2.22 -8.16 6.91
CA ILE A 516 3.63 -7.76 6.88
C ILE A 516 4.55 -9.00 6.70
N LEU A 517 4.32 -10.04 7.51
CA LEU A 517 5.12 -11.28 7.45
C LEU A 517 4.84 -12.08 6.18
N GLY A 518 3.62 -11.98 5.64
CA GLY A 518 3.17 -12.70 4.45
C GLY A 518 3.58 -12.08 3.12
N TYR A 519 3.98 -10.81 3.12
CA TYR A 519 4.40 -10.14 1.90
C TYR A 519 5.77 -10.65 1.42
N ASP A 520 5.81 -11.28 0.26
CA ASP A 520 7.01 -11.99 -0.23
C ASP A 520 7.71 -11.33 -1.42
N LYS A 521 7.17 -10.21 -1.92
CA LYS A 521 7.83 -9.39 -2.95
C LYS A 521 8.93 -8.48 -2.41
N ASP A 522 9.00 -8.33 -1.09
CA ASP A 522 10.04 -7.55 -0.41
C ASP A 522 10.89 -8.46 0.49
N ILE A 523 12.19 -8.44 0.22
CA ILE A 523 13.24 -9.23 0.86
C ILE A 523 14.00 -8.44 1.93
N ALA A 524 13.69 -7.16 2.13
CA ALA A 524 14.34 -6.32 3.14
C ALA A 524 14.19 -6.95 4.54
N PRO A 525 15.21 -6.82 5.42
CA PRO A 525 15.12 -7.30 6.79
C PRO A 525 13.95 -6.66 7.55
N ILE A 526 13.31 -7.41 8.45
CA ILE A 526 12.21 -6.91 9.27
C ILE A 526 12.62 -6.99 10.75
N ILE A 527 12.51 -5.86 11.44
CA ILE A 527 12.72 -5.71 12.87
C ILE A 527 11.34 -5.55 13.52
N ILE A 528 11.02 -6.39 14.50
CA ILE A 528 9.73 -6.40 15.20
C ILE A 528 10.02 -6.36 16.70
N ASP A 529 9.62 -5.28 17.37
CA ASP A 529 9.81 -5.12 18.82
C ASP A 529 8.52 -5.46 19.59
N GLN A 530 8.56 -6.57 20.33
CA GLN A 530 7.51 -7.02 21.25
C GLN A 530 6.11 -7.05 20.60
N PRO A 531 5.94 -7.78 19.48
CA PRO A 531 4.63 -7.89 18.86
C PRO A 531 3.60 -8.53 19.80
N GLU A 532 4.02 -9.43 20.70
CA GLU A 532 3.15 -10.19 21.59
C GLU A 532 2.34 -9.34 22.58
N ASP A 533 2.85 -8.18 23.01
CA ASP A 533 2.17 -7.31 23.98
C ASP A 533 0.83 -6.78 23.46
N ASN A 534 0.66 -6.76 22.13
CA ASN A 534 -0.47 -6.15 21.45
C ASN A 534 -1.35 -7.17 20.70
N LEU A 535 -1.07 -8.47 20.81
CA LEU A 535 -1.85 -9.51 20.15
C LEU A 535 -3.04 -9.95 21.02
N ALA A 536 -4.14 -10.34 20.36
CA ALA A 536 -5.30 -10.88 21.07
C ALA A 536 -4.91 -12.20 21.79
N THR A 537 -5.39 -12.42 23.01
CA THR A 537 -5.10 -13.65 23.79
C THR A 537 -5.50 -14.94 23.06
N ALA A 538 -6.52 -14.86 22.18
CA ALA A 538 -6.96 -15.98 21.34
C ALA A 538 -6.08 -16.21 20.10
N TYR A 539 -5.33 -15.19 19.66
CA TYR A 539 -4.24 -15.34 18.68
C TYR A 539 -3.05 -15.93 19.45
N MET A 540 -3.11 -17.24 19.68
CA MET A 540 -2.12 -17.94 20.48
C MET A 540 -0.73 -17.80 19.84
N ASN A 541 0.33 -17.85 20.66
CA ASN A 541 1.73 -17.85 20.20
C ASN A 541 1.96 -18.77 18.97
N HIS A 542 1.21 -19.86 18.86
CA HIS A 542 1.29 -20.79 17.73
C HIS A 542 1.13 -20.13 16.35
N ASP A 543 0.15 -19.24 16.16
CA ASP A 543 -0.11 -18.64 14.85
C ASP A 543 1.01 -17.66 14.47
N LEU A 544 1.41 -16.80 15.41
CA LEU A 544 2.58 -15.92 15.27
C LEU A 544 3.84 -16.71 14.88
N ILE A 545 4.12 -17.78 15.62
CA ILE A 545 5.28 -18.66 15.39
C ILE A 545 5.21 -19.28 14.00
N THR A 546 4.03 -19.73 13.57
CA THR A 546 3.83 -20.29 12.23
C THR A 546 4.12 -19.25 11.15
N ARG A 547 3.67 -18.00 11.33
CA ARG A 547 3.98 -16.91 10.39
C ARG A 547 5.46 -16.58 10.35
N ILE A 548 6.12 -16.50 11.51
CA ILE A 548 7.56 -16.26 11.62
C ILE A 548 8.35 -17.37 10.92
N LYS A 549 7.98 -18.65 11.13
CA LYS A 549 8.61 -19.78 10.45
C LYS A 549 8.49 -19.69 8.92
N GLY A 550 7.38 -19.15 8.41
CA GLY A 550 7.22 -18.88 6.98
C GLY A 550 8.10 -17.71 6.49
N ALA A 551 8.13 -16.61 7.25
CA ALA A 551 8.86 -15.39 6.89
C ALA A 551 10.39 -15.59 6.93
N LYS A 552 10.92 -16.31 7.93
CA LYS A 552 12.36 -16.52 8.14
C LYS A 552 13.05 -17.25 6.97
N VAL A 553 12.30 -17.97 6.14
CA VAL A 553 12.84 -18.66 4.96
C VAL A 553 13.13 -17.67 3.82
N LYS A 554 12.39 -16.56 3.75
CA LYS A 554 12.45 -15.60 2.64
C LYS A 554 13.26 -14.35 2.96
N LYS A 555 13.35 -13.96 4.24
CA LYS A 555 14.05 -12.74 4.68
C LYS A 555 14.54 -12.84 6.11
N GLN A 556 15.47 -11.97 6.46
CA GLN A 556 15.97 -11.84 7.82
C GLN A 556 14.92 -11.19 8.73
N VAL A 557 14.58 -11.86 9.82
CA VAL A 557 13.65 -11.38 10.85
C VAL A 557 14.44 -11.19 12.15
N ILE A 558 14.38 -9.99 12.71
CA ILE A 558 14.94 -9.64 14.02
C ILE A 558 13.76 -9.37 14.95
N LEU A 559 13.51 -10.29 15.86
CA LEU A 559 12.35 -10.26 16.73
C LEU A 559 12.78 -10.03 18.18
N VAL A 560 12.31 -8.96 18.79
CA VAL A 560 12.45 -8.77 20.25
C VAL A 560 11.26 -9.39 20.94
N SER A 561 11.51 -10.19 21.98
CA SER A 561 10.46 -10.76 22.79
C SER A 561 10.80 -10.78 24.28
N HIS A 562 9.78 -10.60 25.12
CA HIS A 562 9.88 -10.92 26.55
C HIS A 562 9.59 -12.39 26.84
N ASN A 563 9.01 -13.10 25.88
CA ASN A 563 8.68 -14.51 25.97
C ASN A 563 9.80 -15.37 25.40
N ALA A 564 10.65 -15.87 26.29
CA ALA A 564 11.78 -16.72 25.94
C ALA A 564 11.37 -18.12 25.39
N THR A 565 10.07 -18.47 25.29
CA THR A 565 9.63 -19.63 24.50
C THR A 565 9.68 -19.39 22.98
N ILE A 566 9.58 -18.14 22.51
CA ILE A 566 9.59 -17.79 21.08
C ILE A 566 10.83 -18.32 20.34
N PRO A 567 12.08 -18.15 20.82
CA PRO A 567 13.25 -18.68 20.11
C PRO A 567 13.23 -20.21 19.97
N ILE A 568 12.62 -20.93 20.92
CA ILE A 568 12.49 -22.39 20.88
C ILE A 568 11.40 -22.78 19.87
N LEU A 569 10.19 -22.25 20.04
CA LEU A 569 9.05 -22.61 19.19
C LEU A 569 9.23 -22.15 17.74
N GLY A 570 9.86 -20.99 17.53
CA GLY A 570 10.17 -20.42 16.23
C GLY A 570 11.39 -21.03 15.56
N ASP A 571 12.14 -21.86 16.26
CA ASP A 571 13.41 -22.45 15.82
C ASP A 571 14.36 -21.35 15.31
N ALA A 572 14.79 -20.48 16.24
CA ALA A 572 15.66 -19.36 15.90
C ALA A 572 17.02 -19.84 15.38
N GLN A 573 17.48 -19.23 14.28
CA GLN A 573 18.85 -19.43 13.79
C GLN A 573 19.86 -18.83 14.75
N ASN A 574 19.50 -17.73 15.41
CA ASN A 574 20.38 -17.00 16.30
C ASN A 574 19.59 -16.42 17.48
N VAL A 575 20.16 -16.49 18.67
CA VAL A 575 19.58 -15.91 19.89
C VAL A 575 20.53 -14.85 20.40
N ILE A 576 19.99 -13.65 20.60
CA ILE A 576 20.69 -12.48 21.11
C ILE A 576 20.28 -12.31 22.57
N VAL A 577 21.22 -12.44 23.47
CA VAL A 577 21.00 -12.35 24.91
C VAL A 577 21.44 -10.98 25.39
N CYS A 578 20.49 -10.23 25.93
CA CYS A 578 20.70 -8.94 26.58
C CYS A 578 20.73 -9.12 28.10
N GLU A 579 21.82 -8.69 28.73
CA GLU A 579 22.00 -8.72 30.19
C GLU A 579 22.43 -7.34 30.69
N ASN A 580 21.93 -6.93 31.85
CA ASN A 580 22.42 -5.76 32.56
C ASN A 580 23.27 -6.24 33.74
N ARG A 581 24.58 -5.98 33.68
CA ARG A 581 25.55 -6.34 34.72
C ARG A 581 26.09 -5.05 35.32
N SER A 582 25.62 -4.70 36.51
CA SER A 582 26.06 -3.51 37.25
C SER A 582 25.97 -2.21 36.44
N GLU A 583 24.78 -1.94 35.87
CA GLU A 583 24.46 -0.75 35.07
C GLU A 583 25.11 -0.69 33.68
N LYS A 584 25.94 -1.68 33.32
CA LYS A 584 26.46 -1.85 31.96
C LYS A 584 25.67 -2.94 31.22
N ILE A 585 25.21 -2.61 30.02
CA ILE A 585 24.48 -3.52 29.14
C ILE A 585 25.46 -4.39 28.37
N PHE A 586 25.28 -5.70 28.43
CA PHE A 586 26.03 -6.69 27.65
C PHE A 586 25.08 -7.37 26.67
N ILE A 587 25.46 -7.37 25.39
CA ILE A 587 24.69 -8.00 24.34
C ILE A 587 25.59 -8.94 23.55
N ARG A 588 25.23 -10.21 23.53
CA ARG A 588 25.95 -11.29 22.86
C ARG A 588 24.99 -12.15 22.08
N SER A 589 25.47 -12.79 21.02
CA SER A 589 24.69 -13.71 20.21
C SER A 589 25.35 -15.07 20.08
N ALA A 590 24.55 -16.12 20.02
CA ALA A 590 25.01 -17.39 19.46
C ALA A 590 23.84 -18.15 18.81
N PRO A 591 24.12 -19.15 17.97
CA PRO A 591 23.11 -20.09 17.48
C PRO A 591 22.35 -20.75 18.64
N LEU A 592 21.12 -21.21 18.40
CA LEU A 592 20.29 -21.82 19.44
C LEU A 592 20.97 -23.05 20.11
N GLU A 593 21.73 -23.83 19.33
CA GLU A 593 22.56 -24.94 19.81
C GLU A 593 23.92 -24.52 20.43
N GLY A 594 24.20 -23.22 20.45
CA GLY A 594 25.47 -22.63 20.83
C GLY A 594 25.60 -22.32 22.32
N LYS A 595 26.63 -21.54 22.63
CA LYS A 595 26.98 -21.13 24.00
C LYS A 595 27.35 -19.65 24.06
N ILE A 596 27.01 -19.01 25.17
CA ILE A 596 27.46 -17.66 25.55
C ILE A 596 28.11 -17.77 26.92
N ASP A 597 29.33 -17.24 27.08
CA ASP A 597 30.12 -17.31 28.31
C ASP A 597 30.28 -18.74 28.87
N GLY A 598 30.34 -19.74 27.98
CA GLY A 598 30.47 -21.17 28.34
C GLY A 598 29.16 -21.87 28.73
N GLU A 599 28.06 -21.12 28.87
CA GLU A 599 26.72 -21.63 29.17
C GLU A 599 25.91 -21.89 27.89
N LEU A 600 25.14 -22.99 27.84
CA LEU A 600 24.27 -23.29 26.70
C LEU A 600 23.14 -22.26 26.60
N ILE A 601 22.84 -21.81 25.37
CA ILE A 601 21.72 -20.87 25.16
C ILE A 601 20.40 -21.47 25.62
N LEU A 602 20.16 -22.75 25.36
CA LEU A 602 18.95 -23.45 25.83
C LEU A 602 18.80 -23.40 27.36
N ASP A 603 19.91 -23.39 28.10
CA ASP A 603 19.90 -23.35 29.56
C ASP A 603 19.55 -21.94 30.04
N LYS A 604 20.14 -20.90 29.44
CA LYS A 604 19.77 -19.50 29.66
C LYS A 604 18.30 -19.25 29.35
N VAL A 605 17.80 -19.76 28.22
CA VAL A 605 16.39 -19.64 27.81
C VAL A 605 15.48 -20.34 28.82
N ALA A 606 15.81 -21.56 29.27
CA ALA A 606 15.05 -22.29 30.28
C ALA A 606 15.04 -21.56 31.64
N GLU A 607 16.15 -20.92 32.01
CA GLU A 607 16.24 -20.09 33.22
C GLU A 607 15.31 -18.88 33.13
N MET A 608 15.38 -18.12 32.03
CA MET A 608 14.54 -16.93 31.80
C MET A 608 13.06 -17.26 31.68
N THR A 609 12.71 -18.38 31.05
CA THR A 609 11.30 -18.74 30.77
C THR A 609 10.63 -19.38 31.98
N ASP A 610 11.30 -20.35 32.60
CA ASP A 610 10.66 -21.28 33.52
C ASP A 610 11.32 -21.32 34.90
N GLY A 611 12.35 -20.50 35.17
CA GLY A 611 13.16 -20.60 36.37
C GLY A 611 14.00 -21.88 36.40
N GLY A 612 14.45 -22.29 35.20
CA GLY A 612 15.45 -23.32 35.00
C GLY A 612 14.92 -24.72 34.77
N LYS A 613 15.83 -25.61 34.34
CA LYS A 613 15.57 -27.05 34.15
C LYS A 613 14.85 -27.72 35.34
N PRO A 614 15.16 -27.41 36.63
CA PRO A 614 14.45 -28.01 37.76
C PRO A 614 12.96 -27.67 37.78
N SER A 615 12.61 -26.43 37.42
CA SER A 615 11.24 -25.94 37.42
C SER A 615 10.42 -26.55 36.28
N ILE A 616 11.02 -26.70 35.10
CA ILE A 616 10.43 -27.45 33.97
C ILE A 616 10.12 -28.90 34.39
N LYS A 617 11.09 -29.60 35.00
CA LYS A 617 10.91 -30.98 35.49
C LYS A 617 9.79 -31.09 36.53
N LYS A 618 9.71 -30.12 37.46
CA LYS A 618 8.60 -30.06 38.44
C LYS A 618 7.25 -29.87 37.74
N ARG A 619 7.17 -29.04 36.71
CA ARG A 619 5.95 -28.79 35.94
C ARG A 619 5.48 -30.04 35.20
N ILE A 620 6.39 -30.71 34.49
CA ILE A 620 6.12 -32.01 33.81
C ILE A 620 5.60 -33.05 34.81
N LYS A 621 6.22 -33.14 36.00
CA LYS A 621 5.78 -34.06 37.06
C LYS A 621 4.38 -33.71 37.60
N LYS A 622 4.07 -32.42 37.78
CA LYS A 622 2.76 -31.95 38.27
C LYS A 622 1.64 -32.17 37.25
N TYR A 623 1.89 -31.93 35.98
CA TYR A 623 0.92 -32.18 34.90
C TYR A 623 0.71 -33.67 34.61
N ASN A 624 1.50 -34.55 35.23
CA ASN A 624 1.38 -36.00 35.14
C ASN A 624 1.29 -36.51 33.68
N LEU A 625 2.18 -36.00 32.82
CA LEU A 625 2.22 -36.29 31.38
C LEU A 625 2.69 -37.74 31.05
N LYS A 626 2.33 -38.75 31.87
CA LYS A 626 2.84 -40.14 31.79
C LYS A 626 2.40 -40.94 30.55
N SER A 627 1.51 -40.39 29.72
CA SER A 627 1.11 -40.95 28.43
C SER A 627 0.79 -39.80 27.47
N TYR A 628 1.47 -39.75 26.34
CA TYR A 628 1.14 -38.86 25.23
C TYR A 628 0.17 -39.62 24.33
N ARG A 629 -1.12 -39.34 24.43
CA ARG A 629 -2.05 -39.64 23.34
C ARG A 629 -2.42 -38.29 22.76
N GLY A 630 -1.89 -37.98 21.58
CA GLY A 630 -2.38 -36.84 20.80
C GLY A 630 -3.91 -37.00 20.67
N SER A 631 -4.64 -35.94 21.03
CA SER A 631 -6.09 -35.87 20.85
C SER A 631 -6.47 -35.85 19.38
#